data_AF-A0A1I6UG11-F1
#
_entry.id   AF-A0A1I6UG11-F1
#
_cell.length_a   1.000
_cell.length_b   1.000
_cell.length_c   1.000
_cell.angle_alpha   90.00
_cell.angle_beta   90.00
_cell.angle_gamma   90.00
#
_symmetry.space_group_name_H-M   'P 1'
#
loop_
_entity.id
_entity.type
_entity.pdbx_description
1 polymer ?
#
loop_
_entity_poly.entity_id
_entity_poly.type
_entity_poly.pdbx_seq_one_letter_code
_entity_poly.pdbx_strand_id
1 'polypeptide(L)'
;MKCQQTLDDLINEYVGLEDIPEFTTHDFRHTLNTMLDEGGLSDLLQTEWFGRSDPNDTKAYQHTSPEKKALMIREQLKNGEAGGILAEQIFNLPIEIQDAVLAARVKAVHDVGTGLCTHNFSQLPCERHLQCSAECKDYVWIKDDKQRVEEQKRILAITMYAQEAVREQKQSKRIKKSLDWELHNNKKINVLTKQLQDNGVVEFDPKAYLKEISNV
;
A
#
# COMPACT_ATOMS: atom_id res chain seq x y z
N MET A 1 10.70 31.71 -19.23
CA MET A 1 10.61 33.15 -18.93
C MET A 1 9.22 33.73 -19.20
N LYS A 2 8.64 33.64 -20.41
CA LYS A 2 7.29 34.22 -20.67
C LYS A 2 6.15 33.62 -19.83
N CYS A 3 6.10 32.30 -19.64
CA CYS A 3 5.03 31.68 -18.85
C CYS A 3 5.05 32.04 -17.36
N GLN A 4 6.23 32.31 -16.78
CA GLN A 4 6.32 32.64 -15.36
C GLN A 4 5.80 34.06 -15.11
N GLN A 5 6.19 35.03 -15.94
CA GLN A 5 5.64 36.40 -15.85
C GLN A 5 4.11 36.43 -15.97
N THR A 6 3.53 35.67 -16.91
CA THR A 6 2.07 35.61 -17.05
C THR A 6 1.39 34.95 -15.84
N LEU A 7 2.05 33.98 -15.20
CA LEU A 7 1.53 33.35 -13.99
C LEU A 7 1.58 34.31 -12.80
N ASP A 8 2.68 35.05 -12.64
CA ASP A 8 2.84 36.05 -11.59
C ASP A 8 1.78 37.17 -11.71
N ASP A 9 1.47 37.61 -12.94
CA ASP A 9 0.43 38.60 -13.21
C ASP A 9 -0.97 38.10 -12.79
N LEU A 10 -1.32 36.86 -13.14
CA LEU A 10 -2.59 36.22 -12.77
C LEU A 10 -2.71 36.00 -11.26
N ILE A 11 -1.62 35.60 -10.61
CA ILE A 11 -1.57 35.41 -9.17
C ILE A 11 -1.89 36.73 -8.46
N ASN A 12 -1.26 37.83 -8.87
CA ASN A 12 -1.51 39.16 -8.29
C ASN A 12 -2.95 39.66 -8.52
N GLU A 13 -3.56 39.29 -9.65
CA GLU A 13 -4.94 39.71 -9.98
C GLU A 13 -6.01 38.91 -9.22
N TYR A 14 -5.84 37.59 -9.09
CA TYR A 14 -6.90 36.69 -8.63
C TYR A 14 -6.68 36.11 -7.22
N VAL A 15 -5.45 36.09 -6.72
CA VAL A 15 -5.13 35.48 -5.42
C VAL A 15 -4.96 36.60 -4.38
N GLY A 16 -6.07 37.00 -3.75
CA GLY A 16 -6.10 38.04 -2.71
C GLY A 16 -5.50 37.61 -1.36
N LEU A 17 -4.40 36.86 -1.35
CA LEU A 17 -3.70 36.39 -0.16
C LEU A 17 -2.39 37.16 0.01
N GLU A 18 -2.08 37.59 1.24
CA GLU A 18 -0.84 38.30 1.55
C GLU A 18 0.39 37.39 1.52
N ASP A 19 0.21 36.08 1.78
CA ASP A 19 1.25 35.04 1.70
C ASP A 19 0.87 34.00 0.64
N ILE A 20 1.29 34.24 -0.60
CA ILE A 20 1.05 33.33 -1.72
C ILE A 20 2.15 32.28 -1.75
N PRO A 21 1.83 30.97 -1.68
CA PRO A 21 2.80 29.91 -1.91
C PRO A 21 3.46 30.07 -3.29
N GLU A 22 4.76 29.80 -3.41
CA GLU A 22 5.40 29.77 -4.73
C GLU A 22 4.77 28.67 -5.59
N PHE A 23 4.13 29.07 -6.69
CA PHE A 23 3.57 28.16 -7.68
C PHE A 23 4.41 28.16 -8.96
N THR A 24 4.49 26.98 -9.57
CA THR A 24 5.11 26.75 -10.86
C THR A 24 4.06 26.24 -11.85
N THR A 25 4.39 26.30 -13.14
CA THR A 25 3.56 25.67 -14.18
C THR A 25 3.42 24.16 -14.00
N HIS A 26 4.36 23.52 -13.29
CA HIS A 26 4.25 22.10 -12.96
C HIS A 26 3.08 21.83 -12.02
N ASP A 27 2.80 22.69 -11.03
CA ASP A 27 1.75 22.46 -10.03
C ASP A 27 0.35 22.34 -10.66
N PHE A 28 0.07 23.13 -11.70
CA PHE A 28 -1.17 23.01 -12.49
C PHE A 28 -1.24 21.68 -13.25
N ARG A 29 -0.10 21.22 -13.81
CA ARG A 29 -0.02 19.93 -14.49
C ARG A 29 -0.21 18.77 -13.52
N HIS A 30 0.38 18.83 -12.33
CA HIS A 30 0.15 17.88 -11.24
C HIS A 30 -1.32 17.87 -10.80
N THR A 31 -1.92 19.05 -10.63
CA THR A 31 -3.33 19.20 -10.23
C THR A 31 -4.27 18.59 -11.28
N LEU A 32 -4.10 18.93 -12.56
CA LEU A 32 -4.94 18.39 -13.63
C LEU A 32 -4.75 16.87 -13.77
N ASN A 33 -3.51 16.37 -13.71
CA ASN A 33 -3.24 14.94 -13.79
C ASN A 33 -3.87 14.18 -12.61
N THR A 34 -3.81 14.74 -11.41
CA THR A 34 -4.52 14.20 -10.24
C THR A 34 -6.03 14.19 -10.46
N MET A 35 -6.65 15.27 -10.96
CA MET A 35 -8.09 15.29 -11.26
C MET A 35 -8.51 14.23 -12.30
N LEU A 36 -7.68 13.99 -13.32
CA LEU A 36 -7.95 12.98 -14.35
C LEU A 36 -7.83 11.56 -13.81
N ASP A 37 -6.80 11.30 -13.02
CA ASP A 37 -6.61 10.04 -12.30
C ASP A 37 -7.81 9.76 -11.37
N GLU A 38 -8.20 10.76 -10.60
CA GLU A 38 -9.35 10.71 -9.71
C GLU A 38 -10.68 10.55 -10.44
N GLY A 39 -10.78 11.02 -11.68
CA GLY A 39 -11.91 10.80 -12.57
C GLY A 39 -11.95 9.41 -13.22
N GLY A 40 -10.97 8.55 -12.92
CA GLY A 40 -10.88 7.18 -13.43
C GLY A 40 -10.23 7.06 -14.81
N LEU A 41 -9.52 8.10 -15.27
CA LEU A 41 -8.77 8.03 -16.52
C LEU A 41 -7.54 7.13 -16.35
N SER A 42 -7.38 6.11 -17.18
CA SER A 42 -6.21 5.19 -17.08
C SER A 42 -4.87 5.91 -17.27
N ASP A 43 -3.80 5.41 -16.65
CA ASP A 43 -2.43 5.91 -16.82
C ASP A 43 -2.02 6.06 -18.30
N LEU A 44 -2.42 5.11 -19.16
CA LEU A 44 -2.13 5.17 -20.59
C LEU A 44 -2.76 6.41 -21.25
N LEU A 45 -4.04 6.67 -20.99
CA LEU A 45 -4.76 7.82 -21.53
C LEU A 45 -4.25 9.14 -20.93
N GLN A 46 -3.89 9.15 -19.65
CA GLN A 46 -3.23 10.30 -19.03
C GLN A 46 -1.89 10.59 -19.73
N THR A 47 -1.08 9.55 -19.98
CA THR A 47 0.22 9.65 -20.66
C THR A 47 0.09 10.26 -22.05
N GLU A 48 -0.86 9.76 -22.84
CA GLU A 48 -1.16 10.28 -24.18
C GLU A 48 -1.66 11.73 -24.15
N TRP A 49 -2.63 12.06 -23.28
CA TRP A 49 -3.16 13.43 -23.17
C TRP A 49 -2.04 14.42 -22.82
N PHE A 50 -1.19 14.05 -21.87
CA PHE A 50 -0.09 14.89 -21.44
C PHE A 50 1.16 14.83 -22.33
N GLY A 51 1.12 14.07 -23.43
CA GLY A 51 2.19 13.94 -24.42
C GLY A 51 3.47 13.33 -23.87
N ARG A 52 3.36 12.39 -22.92
CA ARG A 52 4.50 11.69 -22.30
C ARG A 52 4.88 10.46 -23.11
N SER A 53 6.17 10.13 -23.13
CA SER A 53 6.69 8.98 -23.86
C SER A 53 6.62 7.67 -23.06
N ASP A 54 6.80 7.75 -21.74
CA ASP A 54 6.78 6.63 -20.81
C ASP A 54 5.58 6.75 -19.85
N PRO A 55 4.69 5.75 -19.78
CA PRO A 55 3.61 5.71 -18.80
C PRO A 55 4.06 5.78 -17.34
N ASN A 56 5.28 5.33 -17.02
CA ASN A 56 5.81 5.39 -15.66
C ASN A 56 5.99 6.82 -15.15
N ASP A 57 6.21 7.78 -16.05
CA ASP A 57 6.36 9.19 -15.70
C ASP A 57 5.05 9.80 -15.19
N THR A 58 3.89 9.24 -15.59
CA THR A 58 2.57 9.76 -15.20
C THR A 58 2.31 9.66 -13.70
N LYS A 59 2.83 8.63 -13.03
CA LYS A 59 2.62 8.42 -11.58
C LYS A 59 3.27 9.52 -10.73
N ALA A 60 4.37 10.11 -11.19
CA ALA A 60 5.00 11.25 -10.51
C ALA A 60 4.07 12.47 -10.43
N TYR A 61 3.02 12.52 -11.28
CA TYR A 61 2.04 13.59 -11.33
C TYR A 61 0.72 13.29 -10.63
N GLN A 62 0.57 12.12 -10.01
CA GLN A 62 -0.64 11.71 -9.28
C GLN A 62 -0.43 11.97 -7.78
N HIS A 63 -1.17 12.92 -7.22
CA HIS A 63 -1.05 13.32 -5.82
C HIS A 63 -2.38 13.15 -5.08
N THR A 64 -2.93 11.94 -5.10
CA THR A 64 -4.10 11.60 -4.28
C THR A 64 -3.81 11.94 -2.82
N SER A 65 -4.66 12.77 -2.22
CA SER A 65 -4.44 13.25 -0.85
C SER A 65 -4.47 12.09 0.16
N PRO A 66 -3.73 12.21 1.28
CA PRO A 66 -3.78 11.20 2.36
C PRO A 66 -5.20 10.94 2.87
N GLU A 67 -6.03 11.98 2.97
CA GLU A 67 -7.42 11.90 3.43
C GLU A 67 -8.27 11.09 2.45
N LYS A 68 -8.06 11.28 1.14
CA LYS A 68 -8.77 10.52 0.11
C LYS A 68 -8.34 9.06 0.11
N LYS A 69 -7.03 8.77 0.22
CA LYS A 69 -6.54 7.40 0.40
C LYS A 69 -7.16 6.74 1.62
N ALA A 70 -7.20 7.44 2.75
CA ALA A 70 -7.87 6.95 3.95
C ALA A 70 -9.35 6.69 3.72
N LEU A 71 -10.08 7.59 3.05
CA LEU A 71 -11.49 7.41 2.71
C LEU A 71 -11.72 6.16 1.85
N MET A 72 -10.92 5.95 0.80
CA MET A 72 -11.01 4.76 -0.05
C MET A 72 -10.85 3.47 0.76
N ILE A 73 -9.83 3.40 1.64
CA ILE A 73 -9.61 2.22 2.48
C ILE A 73 -10.76 2.00 3.48
N ARG A 74 -11.35 3.08 4.03
CA ARG A 74 -12.52 2.96 4.92
C ARG A 74 -13.71 2.35 4.19
N GLU A 75 -14.00 2.80 2.97
CA GLU A 75 -15.10 2.25 2.18
C GLU A 75 -14.83 0.78 1.80
N GLN A 76 -13.60 0.43 1.40
CA GLN A 76 -13.23 -0.96 1.13
C GLN A 76 -13.34 -1.87 2.37
N LEU A 77 -13.01 -1.35 3.56
CA LEU A 77 -13.22 -2.07 4.82
C LEU A 77 -14.71 -2.29 5.13
N LYS A 78 -15.56 -1.29 4.88
CA LYS A 78 -17.03 -1.40 5.06
C LYS A 78 -17.66 -2.40 4.11
N ASN A 79 -17.22 -2.38 2.85
CA ASN A 79 -17.75 -3.25 1.80
C ASN A 79 -17.23 -4.70 1.90
N GLY A 80 -16.30 -4.99 2.82
CA GLY A 80 -15.68 -6.31 2.94
C GLY A 80 -14.70 -6.65 1.81
N GLU A 81 -14.25 -5.63 1.07
CA GLU A 81 -13.28 -5.70 -0.02
C GLU A 81 -11.83 -5.69 0.50
N ALA A 82 -11.63 -5.43 1.78
CA ALA A 82 -10.34 -5.51 2.45
C ALA A 82 -10.27 -6.71 3.42
N GLY A 83 -9.06 -7.23 3.63
CA GLY A 83 -8.72 -8.22 4.63
C GLY A 83 -7.78 -7.67 5.71
N GLY A 84 -7.65 -8.43 6.80
CA GLY A 84 -6.82 -8.09 7.95
C GLY A 84 -7.61 -8.08 9.25
N ILE A 85 -6.90 -7.94 10.38
CA ILE A 85 -7.52 -7.95 11.72
C ILE A 85 -8.49 -6.78 11.86
N LEU A 86 -8.13 -5.60 11.33
CA LEU A 86 -9.02 -4.44 11.33
C LEU A 86 -10.30 -4.71 10.52
N ALA A 87 -10.21 -5.34 9.35
CA ALA A 87 -11.38 -5.69 8.54
C ALA A 87 -12.34 -6.62 9.30
N GLU A 88 -11.80 -7.65 9.96
CA GLU A 88 -12.58 -8.57 10.79
C GLU A 88 -13.23 -7.85 11.99
N GLN A 89 -12.53 -6.90 12.61
CA GLN A 89 -13.09 -6.09 13.68
C GLN A 89 -14.25 -5.22 13.19
N ILE A 90 -14.07 -4.52 12.08
CA ILE A 90 -15.10 -3.64 11.51
C ILE A 90 -16.35 -4.44 11.12
N PHE A 91 -16.18 -5.59 10.49
CA PHE A 91 -17.29 -6.47 10.10
C PHE A 91 -18.15 -6.92 11.28
N ASN A 92 -17.53 -7.08 12.46
CA ASN A 92 -18.22 -7.51 13.68
C ASN A 92 -18.82 -6.35 14.50
N LEU A 93 -18.64 -5.10 14.08
CA LEU A 93 -19.23 -3.93 14.76
C LEU A 93 -20.63 -3.62 14.23
N PRO A 94 -21.55 -3.13 15.09
CA PRO A 94 -22.82 -2.55 14.66
C PRO A 94 -22.62 -1.47 13.59
N ILE A 95 -23.46 -1.49 12.55
CA ILE A 95 -23.35 -0.63 11.36
C ILE A 95 -23.33 0.85 11.76
N GLU A 96 -24.08 1.23 12.79
CA GLU A 96 -24.23 2.61 13.26
C GLU A 96 -22.93 3.22 13.79
N ILE A 97 -21.96 2.39 14.20
CA ILE A 97 -20.68 2.84 14.77
C ILE A 97 -19.48 2.60 13.87
N GLN A 98 -19.63 1.85 12.76
CA GLN A 98 -18.52 1.50 11.86
C GLN A 98 -17.83 2.75 11.32
N ASP A 99 -18.61 3.73 10.84
CA ASP A 99 -18.05 4.98 10.27
C ASP A 99 -17.24 5.76 11.29
N ALA A 100 -17.73 5.88 12.53
CA ALA A 100 -17.03 6.59 13.60
C ALA A 100 -15.71 5.89 13.97
N VAL A 101 -15.71 4.55 14.05
CA VAL A 101 -14.52 3.76 14.37
C VAL A 101 -13.49 3.84 13.24
N LEU A 102 -13.93 3.73 11.98
CA LEU A 102 -13.08 3.84 10.79
C LEU A 102 -12.45 5.23 10.65
N ALA A 103 -13.22 6.29 10.88
CA ALA A 103 -12.72 7.66 10.87
C ALA A 103 -11.65 7.89 11.96
N ALA A 104 -11.81 7.26 13.12
CA ALA A 104 -10.84 7.33 14.21
C ALA A 104 -9.58 6.49 13.94
N ARG A 105 -9.73 5.29 13.38
CA ARG A 105 -8.65 4.29 13.18
C ARG A 105 -7.83 4.51 11.93
N VAL A 106 -8.47 4.90 10.81
CA VAL A 106 -7.84 4.98 9.49
C VAL A 106 -7.69 6.45 9.12
N LYS A 107 -6.68 7.14 9.67
CA LYS A 107 -6.40 8.55 9.35
C LYS A 107 -5.38 8.73 8.24
N ALA A 108 -4.40 7.84 8.18
CA ALA A 108 -3.37 7.79 7.18
C ALA A 108 -3.18 6.35 6.72
N VAL A 109 -2.76 6.18 5.46
CA VAL A 109 -2.55 4.88 4.83
C VAL A 109 -1.17 4.91 4.19
N HIS A 110 -0.33 3.97 4.59
CA HIS A 110 1.03 3.82 4.08
C HIS A 110 1.14 2.52 3.30
N ASP A 111 1.69 2.58 2.10
CA ASP A 111 2.03 1.38 1.33
C ASP A 111 3.27 0.73 1.95
N VAL A 112 3.19 -0.58 2.22
CA VAL A 112 4.29 -1.39 2.76
C VAL A 112 4.67 -2.53 1.81
N GLY A 113 4.34 -2.38 0.53
CA GLY A 113 4.66 -3.30 -0.57
C GLY A 113 3.67 -4.46 -0.68
N THR A 114 3.54 -5.27 0.37
CA THR A 114 2.63 -6.44 0.38
C THR A 114 1.18 -6.07 0.68
N GLY A 115 0.94 -4.88 1.21
CA GLY A 115 -0.38 -4.38 1.62
C GLY A 115 -0.26 -2.97 2.18
N LEU A 116 -1.16 -2.59 3.08
CA LEU A 116 -1.32 -1.22 3.57
C LEU A 116 -1.27 -1.17 5.10
N CYS A 117 -0.66 -0.11 5.62
CA CYS A 117 -0.55 0.16 7.05
C CYS A 117 -1.40 1.37 7.42
N THR A 118 -2.35 1.18 8.34
CA THR A 118 -3.23 2.25 8.86
C THR A 118 -2.75 2.80 10.21
N HIS A 119 -1.51 2.47 10.61
CA HIS A 119 -0.94 2.90 11.88
C HIS A 119 -0.82 4.42 11.95
N ASN A 120 -1.20 5.00 13.09
CA ASN A 120 -1.12 6.44 13.31
C ASN A 120 0.26 6.85 13.85
N PHE A 121 1.20 7.07 12.92
CA PHE A 121 2.58 7.48 13.24
C PHE A 121 2.69 8.85 13.92
N SER A 122 1.67 9.71 13.81
CA SER A 122 1.64 11.00 14.52
C SER A 122 1.42 10.84 16.02
N GLN A 123 0.88 9.68 16.46
CA GLN A 123 0.66 9.40 17.88
C GLN A 123 1.80 8.59 18.48
N LEU A 124 2.23 7.53 17.80
CA LEU A 124 3.22 6.59 18.31
C LEU A 124 4.08 6.04 17.16
N PRO A 125 5.38 5.76 17.41
CA PRO A 125 6.18 5.00 16.46
C PRO A 125 5.73 3.53 16.41
N CYS A 126 5.92 2.88 15.27
CA CYS A 126 5.52 1.48 15.08
C CYS A 126 6.55 0.51 15.70
N GLU A 127 6.09 -0.33 16.61
CA GLU A 127 6.90 -1.39 17.26
C GLU A 127 7.32 -2.53 16.31
N ARG A 128 6.65 -2.68 15.16
CA ARG A 128 6.80 -3.84 14.27
C ARG A 128 7.89 -3.68 13.20
N HIS A 129 8.44 -2.49 13.00
CA HIS A 129 9.57 -2.25 12.07
C HIS A 129 9.41 -2.94 10.70
N LEU A 130 8.32 -2.64 9.98
CA LEU A 130 7.95 -3.24 8.68
C LEU A 130 7.65 -4.76 8.69
N GLN A 131 7.53 -5.40 9.85
CA GLN A 131 7.00 -6.77 9.95
C GLN A 131 5.45 -6.78 9.92
N CYS A 132 4.84 -5.99 9.04
CA CYS A 132 3.39 -5.79 8.97
C CYS A 132 2.63 -7.08 8.64
N SER A 133 3.18 -7.89 7.73
CA SER A 133 2.62 -9.19 7.34
C SER A 133 2.66 -10.23 8.47
N ALA A 134 3.38 -9.98 9.58
CA ALA A 134 3.43 -10.86 10.73
C ALA A 134 2.24 -10.64 11.69
N GLU A 135 1.01 -10.73 11.16
CA GLU A 135 -0.23 -10.59 11.93
C GLU A 135 -0.30 -9.27 12.73
N CYS A 136 -0.04 -8.15 12.04
CA CYS A 136 -0.17 -6.82 12.64
C CYS A 136 -1.64 -6.35 12.65
N LYS A 137 -2.07 -5.73 13.75
CA LYS A 137 -3.43 -5.20 13.93
C LYS A 137 -3.77 -4.02 12.99
N ASP A 138 -2.75 -3.27 12.59
CA ASP A 138 -2.90 -2.08 11.75
C ASP A 138 -2.56 -2.37 10.27
N TYR A 139 -2.34 -3.65 9.92
CA TYR A 139 -2.07 -4.10 8.57
C TYR A 139 -3.36 -4.59 7.91
N VAL A 140 -3.64 -4.06 6.72
CA VAL A 140 -4.78 -4.43 5.90
C VAL A 140 -4.32 -4.67 4.46
N TRP A 141 -5.09 -5.43 3.71
CA TRP A 141 -4.86 -5.62 2.28
C TRP A 141 -6.17 -5.54 1.52
N ILE A 142 -6.09 -5.12 0.26
CA ILE A 142 -7.25 -5.09 -0.63
C ILE A 142 -7.31 -6.43 -1.35
N LYS A 143 -8.51 -7.00 -1.42
CA LYS A 143 -8.78 -8.23 -2.17
C LYS A 143 -8.79 -7.91 -3.66
N ASP A 144 -8.38 -8.87 -4.48
CA ASP A 144 -8.19 -8.70 -5.92
C ASP A 144 -7.21 -7.59 -6.34
N ASP A 145 -6.24 -7.26 -5.47
CA ASP A 145 -5.18 -6.29 -5.78
C ASP A 145 -4.01 -6.95 -6.51
N LYS A 146 -4.09 -6.94 -7.84
CA LYS A 146 -3.07 -7.54 -8.72
C LYS A 146 -1.72 -6.82 -8.65
N GLN A 147 -1.67 -5.55 -8.26
CA GLN A 147 -0.41 -4.77 -8.27
C GLN A 147 0.58 -5.30 -7.23
N ARG A 148 0.09 -5.90 -6.14
CA ARG A 148 0.93 -6.36 -5.02
C ARG A 148 1.25 -7.86 -5.05
N VAL A 149 0.66 -8.61 -5.99
CA VAL A 149 0.78 -10.08 -6.05
C VAL A 149 2.22 -10.55 -6.17
N GLU A 150 3.03 -9.93 -7.04
CA GLU A 150 4.42 -10.35 -7.24
C GLU A 150 5.27 -10.09 -5.99
N GLU A 151 5.06 -8.97 -5.30
CA GLU A 151 5.76 -8.71 -4.04
C GLU A 151 5.32 -9.66 -2.93
N GLN A 152 4.02 -9.99 -2.85
CA GLN A 152 3.50 -10.99 -1.93
C GLN A 152 4.12 -12.38 -2.17
N LYS A 153 4.19 -12.82 -3.43
CA LYS A 153 4.87 -14.07 -3.83
C LYS A 153 6.33 -14.05 -3.41
N ARG A 154 7.04 -12.94 -3.67
CA ARG A 154 8.46 -12.78 -3.31
C ARG A 154 8.70 -12.94 -1.82
N ILE A 155 7.98 -12.18 -1.01
CA ILE A 155 8.17 -12.23 0.45
C ILE A 155 7.74 -13.59 1.01
N LEU A 156 6.66 -14.19 0.50
CA LEU A 156 6.22 -15.52 0.91
C LEU A 156 7.28 -16.57 0.61
N ALA A 157 7.83 -16.58 -0.60
CA ALA A 157 8.82 -17.56 -1.02
C ALA A 157 10.11 -17.47 -0.20
N ILE A 158 10.64 -16.26 0.02
CA ILE A 158 11.80 -16.04 0.88
C ILE A 158 11.52 -16.53 2.31
N THR A 159 10.33 -16.21 2.85
CA THR A 159 9.95 -16.60 4.22
C THR A 159 9.82 -18.11 4.36
N MET A 160 9.21 -18.79 3.38
CA MET A 160 9.06 -20.25 3.38
C MET A 160 10.39 -20.97 3.24
N TYR A 161 11.28 -20.49 2.37
CA TYR A 161 12.64 -21.03 2.24
C TYR A 161 13.43 -20.90 3.55
N ALA A 162 13.37 -19.73 4.19
CA ALA A 162 14.01 -19.52 5.49
C ALA A 162 13.42 -20.44 6.58
N GLN A 163 12.09 -20.65 6.57
CA GLN A 163 11.41 -21.54 7.50
C GLN A 163 11.83 -23.02 7.31
N GLU A 164 12.00 -23.46 6.06
CA GLU A 164 12.48 -24.80 5.74
C GLU A 164 13.92 -25.02 6.21
N ALA A 165 14.82 -24.06 5.96
CA ALA A 165 16.20 -24.11 6.45
C ALA A 165 16.28 -24.24 7.97
N VAL A 166 15.40 -23.56 8.71
CA VAL A 166 15.31 -23.71 10.18
C VAL A 166 14.79 -25.10 10.58
N ARG A 167 13.81 -25.65 9.86
CA ARG A 167 13.33 -27.03 10.09
C ARG A 167 14.40 -28.09 9.87
N GLU A 168 15.24 -27.93 8.85
CA GLU A 168 16.39 -28.81 8.60
C GLU A 168 17.45 -28.68 9.69
N GLN A 169 17.82 -27.45 10.06
CA GLN A 169 18.77 -27.21 11.16
C GLN A 169 18.26 -27.79 12.49
N LYS A 170 16.93 -27.83 12.68
CA LYS A 170 16.28 -28.47 13.83
C LYS A 170 16.52 -29.98 13.94
N GLN A 171 16.98 -30.66 12.90
CA GLN A 171 17.36 -32.06 12.97
C GLN A 171 18.80 -32.26 13.51
N SER A 172 19.58 -31.19 13.63
CA SER A 172 20.96 -31.23 14.14
C SER A 172 21.05 -31.29 15.68
N LYS A 173 22.22 -31.68 16.23
CA LYS A 173 22.49 -31.78 17.68
C LYS A 173 22.83 -30.44 18.38
N ARG A 174 22.79 -29.29 17.68
CA ARG A 174 23.13 -27.97 18.28
C ARG A 174 22.00 -27.46 19.18
N ILE A 175 22.34 -26.71 20.24
CA ILE A 175 21.38 -26.03 21.13
C ILE A 175 20.63 -24.96 20.32
N LYS A 176 19.30 -24.99 20.35
CA LYS A 176 18.45 -24.19 19.45
C LYS A 176 17.67 -23.13 20.21
N LYS A 177 17.81 -21.88 19.79
CA LYS A 177 16.96 -20.76 20.20
C LYS A 177 16.33 -20.17 18.94
N SER A 178 15.16 -20.67 18.55
CA SER A 178 14.42 -20.11 17.39
C SER A 178 12.90 -20.22 17.46
N LEU A 179 12.31 -20.62 18.61
CA LEU A 179 10.86 -20.81 18.68
C LEU A 179 10.10 -19.53 18.32
N ASP A 180 10.51 -18.38 18.87
CA ASP A 180 9.87 -17.09 18.60
C ASP A 180 9.97 -16.69 17.12
N TRP A 181 11.14 -16.93 16.50
CA TRP A 181 11.36 -16.64 15.08
C TRP A 181 10.49 -17.51 14.18
N GLU A 182 10.31 -18.78 14.52
CA GLU A 182 9.44 -19.69 13.76
C GLU A 182 7.97 -19.32 13.90
N LEU A 183 7.53 -18.98 15.11
CA LEU A 183 6.16 -18.49 15.36
C LEU A 183 5.90 -17.19 14.57
N HIS A 184 6.87 -16.28 14.56
CA HIS A 184 6.82 -15.04 13.77
C HIS A 184 6.70 -15.31 12.27
N ASN A 185 7.48 -16.24 11.73
CA ASN A 185 7.41 -16.58 10.31
C ASN A 185 6.15 -17.34 9.94
N ASN A 186 5.63 -18.21 10.81
CA ASN A 186 4.35 -18.86 10.59
C ASN A 186 3.22 -17.82 10.47
N LYS A 187 3.22 -16.76 11.29
CA LYS A 187 2.28 -15.64 11.15
C LYS A 187 2.38 -14.99 9.78
N LYS A 188 3.60 -14.69 9.31
CA LYS A 188 3.83 -14.11 7.98
C LYS A 188 3.33 -15.02 6.86
N ILE A 189 3.66 -16.30 6.91
CA ILE A 189 3.23 -17.30 5.92
C ILE A 189 1.71 -17.32 5.87
N ASN A 190 1.04 -17.45 7.02
CA ASN A 190 -0.42 -17.51 7.09
C ASN A 190 -1.10 -16.28 6.48
N VAL A 191 -0.63 -15.07 6.84
CA VAL A 191 -1.17 -13.82 6.29
C VAL A 191 -0.93 -13.75 4.78
N LEU A 192 0.30 -13.94 4.31
CA LEU A 192 0.63 -13.84 2.88
C LEU A 192 -0.08 -14.89 2.03
N THR A 193 -0.24 -16.12 2.54
CA THR A 193 -1.05 -17.15 1.87
C THR A 193 -2.51 -16.73 1.76
N LYS A 194 -3.10 -16.14 2.81
CA LYS A 194 -4.46 -15.59 2.76
C LYS A 194 -4.58 -14.45 1.74
N GLN A 195 -3.59 -13.55 1.67
CA GLN A 195 -3.54 -12.48 0.68
C GLN A 195 -3.52 -13.01 -0.76
N LEU A 196 -2.69 -14.02 -1.04
CA LEU A 196 -2.63 -14.65 -2.35
C LEU A 196 -3.95 -15.33 -2.72
N GLN A 197 -4.59 -16.01 -1.77
CA GLN A 197 -5.93 -16.60 -1.97
C GLN A 197 -6.99 -15.54 -2.28
N ASP A 198 -7.02 -14.44 -1.52
CA ASP A 198 -7.91 -13.30 -1.77
C ASP A 198 -7.65 -12.62 -3.13
N ASN A 199 -6.45 -12.82 -3.70
CA ASN A 199 -6.05 -12.36 -5.03
C ASN A 199 -6.24 -13.43 -6.13
N GLY A 200 -6.87 -14.56 -5.82
CA GLY A 200 -7.14 -15.65 -6.77
C GLY A 200 -5.95 -16.57 -7.07
N VAL A 201 -4.84 -16.45 -6.34
CA VAL A 201 -3.67 -17.32 -6.46
C VAL A 201 -3.80 -18.46 -5.46
N VAL A 202 -4.34 -19.59 -5.91
CA VAL A 202 -4.60 -20.77 -5.06
C VAL A 202 -3.43 -21.75 -5.06
N GLU A 203 -2.75 -21.90 -6.20
CA GLU A 203 -1.56 -22.74 -6.35
C GLU A 203 -0.33 -21.86 -6.55
N PHE A 204 0.57 -21.85 -5.57
CA PHE A 204 1.85 -21.16 -5.64
C PHE A 204 2.95 -22.08 -5.11
N ASP A 205 3.92 -22.43 -5.96
CA ASP A 205 5.14 -23.13 -5.56
C ASP A 205 6.27 -22.13 -5.30
N PRO A 206 6.62 -21.88 -4.02
CA PRO A 206 7.64 -20.91 -3.70
C PRO A 206 9.06 -21.37 -4.10
N LYS A 207 9.31 -22.68 -4.23
CA LYS A 207 10.63 -23.19 -4.66
C LYS A 207 10.85 -22.97 -6.15
N ALA A 208 9.82 -23.22 -6.97
CA ALA A 208 9.86 -22.92 -8.40
C ALA A 208 10.08 -21.42 -8.63
N TYR A 209 9.31 -20.58 -7.94
CA TYR A 209 9.43 -19.12 -8.02
C TYR A 209 10.85 -18.61 -7.71
N LEU A 210 11.48 -19.09 -6.62
CA LEU A 210 12.85 -18.69 -6.29
C LEU A 210 13.88 -19.14 -7.33
N LYS A 211 13.70 -20.32 -7.92
CA LYS A 211 14.58 -20.81 -9.00
C LYS A 211 14.48 -19.94 -10.25
N GLU A 212 13.26 -19.55 -10.63
CA GLU A 212 13.03 -18.67 -11.77
C GLU A 212 13.75 -17.33 -11.60
N ILE A 213 13.61 -16.70 -10.44
CA ILE A 213 14.26 -15.40 -10.16
C ILE A 213 15.79 -15.53 -10.07
N SER A 214 16.31 -16.65 -9.58
CA SER A 214 17.76 -16.85 -9.49
C SER A 214 18.45 -17.09 -10.84
N ASN A 215 17.67 -17.42 -11.89
CA ASN A 215 18.15 -17.67 -13.24
C ASN A 215 18.07 -16.44 -14.16
N VAL A 216 17.54 -15.31 -13.65
CA VAL A 216 17.47 -14.00 -14.32
C VAL A 216 18.58 -13.11 -13.80
#